data_AF-A0A7J7JVC6-F1
#
_entry.id   AF-A0A7J7JVC6-F1
#
_cell.length_a   1.000
_cell.length_b   1.000
_cell.length_c   1.000
_cell.angle_alpha   90.00
_cell.angle_beta   90.00
_cell.angle_gamma   90.00
#
_symmetry.space_group_name_H-M   'P 1'
#
loop_
_entity.id
_entity.type
_entity.pdbx_description
1 polymer ?
#
loop_
_entity_poly.entity_id
_entity_poly.type
_entity_poly.pdbx_seq_one_letter_code
_entity_poly.pdbx_strand_id
1 'polypeptide(L)'
;MRKNCLNILVTSSQLVPTISKTLLYGLSGAFEIENIYSSAKIGKESCFERIATRFGRKCTYVVIGDGRDEEVSAKQLNWPFWRVTTHSDLAALHHALDLGYL
;
A
#
# COMPACT_ATOMS: atom_id res chain seq x y z
N MET A 1 7.08 -14.19 -2.95
CA MET A 1 7.30 -12.80 -3.43
C MET A 1 7.57 -12.85 -4.92
N ARG A 2 6.81 -12.13 -5.75
CA ARG A 2 7.09 -12.01 -7.18
C ARG A 2 8.40 -11.24 -7.38
N LYS A 3 9.24 -11.66 -8.33
CA LYS A 3 10.45 -10.90 -8.68
C LYS A 3 10.00 -9.55 -9.27
N ASN A 4 10.50 -8.45 -8.72
CA ASN A 4 10.18 -7.05 -9.09
C ASN A 4 8.90 -6.43 -8.51
N CYS A 5 8.25 -7.07 -7.52
CA CYS A 5 7.16 -6.44 -6.78
C CYS A 5 7.61 -6.13 -5.35
N LEU A 6 7.19 -4.97 -4.83
CA LEU A 6 7.46 -4.54 -3.45
C LEU A 6 6.15 -4.19 -2.75
N ASN A 7 5.98 -4.68 -1.53
CA ASN A 7 4.85 -4.34 -0.68
C ASN A 7 5.22 -3.18 0.25
N ILE A 8 4.39 -2.13 0.24
CA ILE A 8 4.55 -0.95 1.09
C ILE A 8 3.25 -0.75 1.87
N LEU A 9 3.35 -0.56 3.19
CA LEU A 9 2.20 -0.31 4.06
C LEU A 9 2.14 1.18 4.40
N VAL A 10 1.00 1.82 4.10
CA VAL A 10 0.72 3.21 4.53
C VAL A 10 -0.53 3.21 5.41
N THR A 11 -0.42 3.75 6.63
CA THR A 11 -1.53 3.73 7.60
C THR A 11 -1.67 5.03 8.39
N SER A 12 -2.91 5.38 8.75
CA SER A 12 -3.22 6.51 9.64
C SER A 12 -2.90 6.25 11.12
N SER A 13 -2.52 5.02 11.48
CA SER A 13 -2.04 4.69 12.82
C SER A 13 -0.63 5.21 13.08
N GLN A 14 -0.28 5.41 14.35
CA GLN A 14 1.11 5.70 14.74
C GLN A 14 2.04 4.52 14.41
N LEU A 15 3.32 4.81 14.17
CA LEU A 15 4.28 3.82 13.69
C LEU A 15 4.47 2.64 14.66
N VAL A 16 4.68 2.90 15.95
CA VAL A 16 4.92 1.85 16.95
C VAL A 16 3.75 0.85 17.04
N PRO A 17 2.48 1.29 17.23
CA PRO A 17 1.33 0.38 17.17
C PRO A 17 1.17 -0.35 15.84
N THR A 18 1.56 0.27 14.72
CA THR A 18 1.47 -0.35 13.39
C THR A 18 2.41 -1.55 13.29
N ILE A 19 3.66 -1.38 13.72
CA ILE A 19 4.65 -2.46 13.72
C ILE A 19 4.20 -3.59 14.67
N SER A 20 3.64 -3.26 15.84
CA SER A 20 3.08 -4.29 16.72
C SER A 20 1.94 -5.06 16.04
N LYS A 21 1.03 -4.37 15.33
CA LYS A 21 -0.04 -5.04 14.57
C LYS A 21 0.53 -5.96 13.48
N THR A 22 1.52 -5.53 12.71
CA THR A 22 2.09 -6.39 11.65
C THR A 22 2.72 -7.66 12.23
N LEU A 23 3.37 -7.58 13.39
CA LEU A 23 3.89 -8.76 14.09
C LEU A 23 2.76 -9.68 14.58
N LEU A 24 1.76 -9.12 15.25
CA LEU A 24 0.65 -9.89 15.84
C LEU A 24 -0.20 -10.61 14.78
N TYR A 25 -0.38 -10.02 13.60
CA TYR A 25 -1.11 -10.63 12.48
C TYR A 25 -0.22 -11.47 11.54
N GLY A 26 1.07 -11.65 11.86
CA GLY A 26 1.99 -12.44 11.02
C GLY A 26 2.33 -11.80 9.67
N LEU A 27 2.15 -10.49 9.54
CA LEU A 27 2.40 -9.71 8.32
C LEU A 27 3.85 -9.21 8.21
N SER A 28 4.69 -9.42 9.22
CA SER A 28 6.09 -8.99 9.24
C SER A 28 6.94 -9.59 8.11
N GLY A 29 6.60 -10.79 7.62
CA GLY A 29 7.25 -11.40 6.47
C GLY A 29 6.82 -10.81 5.11
N ALA A 30 5.70 -10.08 5.08
CA ALA A 30 5.16 -9.47 3.87
C ALA A 30 5.59 -8.00 3.70
N PHE A 31 5.84 -7.30 4.81
CA PHE A 31 6.24 -5.89 4.83
C PHE A 31 7.53 -5.70 5.64
N GLU A 32 8.60 -5.32 4.97
CA GLU A 32 9.85 -4.90 5.64
C GLU A 32 9.60 -3.62 6.44
N ILE A 33 10.25 -3.48 7.60
CA ILE A 33 10.04 -2.34 8.51
C ILE A 33 10.30 -0.99 7.84
N GLU A 34 11.27 -0.93 6.94
CA GLU A 34 11.61 0.26 6.16
C GLU A 34 10.53 0.66 5.14
N ASN A 35 9.59 -0.24 4.84
CA ASN A 35 8.50 -0.03 3.89
C ASN A 35 7.15 0.20 4.60
N ILE A 36 7.18 0.53 5.90
CA ILE A 36 6.00 0.90 6.70
C ILE A 36 6.02 2.41 6.95
N TYR A 37 5.00 3.10 6.47
CA TYR A 37 4.83 4.54 6.58
C TYR A 37 3.59 4.89 7.42
N SER A 38 3.77 5.77 8.39
CA SER A 38 2.66 6.35 9.18
C SER A 38 2.25 7.70 8.58
N SER A 39 1.00 7.79 8.14
CA SER A 39 0.35 9.00 7.63
C SER A 39 -0.34 9.82 8.73
N ALA A 40 -0.25 9.40 9.99
CA ALA A 40 -0.99 9.97 11.13
C ALA A 40 -0.81 11.50 11.29
N LYS A 41 0.35 12.04 10.89
CA LYS A 41 0.67 13.47 11.00
C LYS A 41 0.72 14.21 9.66
N ILE A 42 1.12 13.54 8.60
CA ILE A 42 1.44 14.17 7.30
C ILE A 42 0.43 13.85 6.20
N GLY A 43 -0.55 12.97 6.45
CA GLY A 43 -1.51 12.53 5.43
C GLY A 43 -0.93 11.50 4.45
N LYS A 44 -1.82 10.80 3.73
CA LYS A 44 -1.42 9.72 2.80
C LYS A 44 -0.73 10.26 1.55
N GLU A 45 -1.16 11.40 1.03
CA GLU A 45 -0.55 12.11 -0.10
C GLU A 45 0.96 12.31 0.12
N SER A 46 1.37 12.93 1.24
CA SER A 46 2.79 13.13 1.53
C SER A 46 3.56 11.82 1.76
N CYS A 47 2.92 10.76 2.26
CA CYS A 47 3.54 9.44 2.30
C CYS A 47 3.78 8.89 0.89
N PHE A 48 2.80 9.00 -0.01
CA PHE A 48 2.90 8.54 -1.39
C PHE A 48 3.98 9.30 -2.15
N GLU A 49 4.09 10.62 -2.00
CA GLU A 49 5.17 11.41 -2.60
C GLU A 49 6.56 10.98 -2.11
N ARG A 50 6.72 10.68 -0.82
CA ARG A 50 7.97 10.17 -0.25
C ARG A 50 8.32 8.79 -0.81
N ILE A 51 7.33 7.93 -0.98
CA ILE A 51 7.49 6.62 -1.62
C ILE A 51 7.94 6.81 -3.08
N ALA A 52 7.27 7.67 -3.84
CA ALA A 52 7.61 8.00 -5.22
C ALA A 52 9.04 8.54 -5.36
N THR A 53 9.46 9.36 -4.40
CA THR A 53 10.82 9.92 -4.33
C THR A 53 11.86 8.85 -4.04
N ARG A 54 11.55 7.90 -3.15
CA ARG A 54 12.46 6.80 -2.77
C ARG A 54 12.66 5.78 -3.89
N PHE A 55 11.59 5.34 -4.54
CA PHE A 55 11.64 4.26 -5.53
C PHE A 55 11.69 4.74 -6.98
N GLY A 56 11.40 6.02 -7.22
CA GLY A 56 11.48 6.66 -8.53
C GLY A 56 10.19 6.56 -9.35
N ARG A 57 10.05 7.44 -10.35
CA ARG A 57 8.81 7.59 -11.12
C ARG A 57 8.62 6.55 -12.23
N LYS A 58 9.60 5.67 -12.46
CA LYS A 58 9.54 4.60 -13.48
C LYS A 58 8.82 3.35 -12.98
N CYS A 59 8.55 3.25 -11.68
CA CYS A 59 7.78 2.15 -11.09
C CYS A 59 6.28 2.34 -11.35
N THR A 60 5.58 1.22 -11.53
CA THR A 60 4.12 1.21 -11.50
C THR A 60 3.68 1.18 -10.04
N TYR A 61 2.93 2.20 -9.61
CA TYR A 61 2.37 2.28 -8.27
C TYR A 61 0.90 1.89 -8.32
N VAL A 62 0.50 0.90 -7.52
CA VAL A 62 -0.89 0.48 -7.37
C VAL A 62 -1.26 0.67 -5.90
N VAL A 63 -2.26 1.52 -5.65
CA VAL A 63 -2.76 1.76 -4.29
C VAL A 63 -3.93 0.82 -4.01
N ILE A 64 -3.86 0.07 -2.91
CA ILE A 64 -4.90 -0.88 -2.50
C ILE A 64 -5.45 -0.40 -1.16
N GLY A 65 -6.78 -0.25 -1.05
CA GLY A 65 -7.40 0.17 0.21
C GLY A 65 -8.92 0.29 0.15
N ASP A 66 -9.52 0.57 1.28
CA ASP A 66 -10.97 0.68 1.47
C ASP A 66 -11.42 2.14 1.71
N GLY A 67 -10.53 2.98 2.21
CA GLY A 67 -10.82 4.36 2.59
C GLY A 67 -10.90 5.34 1.40
N ARG A 68 -11.49 6.51 1.68
CA ARG A 68 -11.57 7.62 0.71
C ARG A 68 -10.25 8.37 0.60
N ASP A 69 -9.51 8.50 1.70
CA ASP A 69 -8.29 9.31 1.77
C ASP A 69 -7.20 8.75 0.83
N GLU A 70 -6.99 7.44 0.84
CA GLU A 70 -6.06 6.75 -0.07
C GLU A 70 -6.49 6.85 -1.53
N GLU A 71 -7.79 6.78 -1.82
CA GLU A 71 -8.29 6.90 -3.20
C GLU A 71 -8.05 8.31 -3.74
N VAL A 72 -8.33 9.34 -2.94
CA VAL A 72 -8.10 10.74 -3.32
C VAL A 72 -6.61 10.99 -3.56
N SER A 73 -5.75 10.56 -2.63
CA SER A 73 -4.30 10.71 -2.78
C SER A 73 -3.73 9.93 -3.97
N ALA A 74 -4.26 8.73 -4.26
CA ALA A 74 -3.87 7.97 -5.44
C ALA A 74 -4.25 8.69 -6.74
N LYS A 75 -5.48 9.23 -6.81
CA LYS A 75 -5.97 9.98 -7.97
C LYS A 75 -5.14 11.23 -8.25
N GLN A 76 -4.75 11.99 -7.22
CA GLN A 76 -3.90 13.18 -7.39
C GLN A 76 -2.55 12.84 -8.05
N LEU A 77 -1.99 11.68 -7.75
CA LEU A 77 -0.73 11.19 -8.31
C LEU A 77 -0.90 10.41 -9.63
N ASN A 78 -2.13 10.27 -10.13
CA ASN A 78 -2.49 9.41 -11.26
C ASN A 78 -2.06 7.94 -11.06
N TRP A 79 -2.15 7.45 -9.83
CA TRP A 79 -1.87 6.05 -9.50
C TRP A 79 -3.16 5.24 -9.54
N PRO A 80 -3.17 4.08 -10.22
CA PRO A 80 -4.27 3.13 -10.15
C PRO A 80 -4.67 2.82 -8.70
N PHE A 81 -5.98 2.81 -8.44
CA PHE A 81 -6.54 2.49 -7.13
C PHE A 81 -7.40 1.22 -7.21
N TRP A 82 -7.02 0.20 -6.45
CA TRP A 82 -7.81 -1.01 -6.26
C TRP A 82 -8.61 -0.90 -4.96
N ARG A 83 -9.91 -0.63 -5.11
CA ARG A 83 -10.83 -0.53 -3.98
C ARG A 83 -11.13 -1.92 -3.41
N VAL A 84 -11.03 -2.07 -2.10
CA VAL A 84 -11.44 -3.28 -1.38
C VAL A 84 -12.59 -2.93 -0.46
N THR A 85 -13.80 -3.44 -0.70
CA THR A 85 -14.95 -3.30 0.21
C THR A 85 -15.43 -4.66 0.71
N THR A 86 -15.15 -5.72 -0.05
CA THR A 86 -15.64 -7.07 0.19
C THR A 86 -14.54 -8.11 0.01
N HIS A 87 -14.79 -9.33 0.48
CA HIS A 87 -13.86 -10.44 0.27
C HIS A 87 -13.69 -10.80 -1.21
N SER A 88 -14.72 -10.61 -2.03
CA SER A 88 -14.66 -10.82 -3.49
C SER A 88 -13.63 -9.91 -4.16
N ASP A 89 -13.42 -8.69 -3.67
CA ASP A 89 -12.43 -7.77 -4.26
C ASP A 89 -11.00 -8.24 -4.02
N LEU A 90 -10.74 -8.89 -2.87
CA LEU A 90 -9.46 -9.52 -2.56
C LEU A 90 -9.23 -10.76 -3.41
N ALA A 91 -10.28 -11.57 -3.65
CA ALA A 91 -10.19 -12.72 -4.54
C ALA A 91 -9.90 -12.27 -5.99
N ALA A 92 -10.56 -11.21 -6.46
CA ALA A 92 -10.30 -10.62 -7.77
C ALA A 92 -8.88 -10.05 -7.87
N LEU A 93 -8.37 -9.39 -6.81
CA LEU A 93 -7.00 -8.91 -6.74
C LEU A 93 -5.99 -10.05 -6.84
N HIS A 94 -6.21 -11.13 -6.08
CA HIS A 94 -5.37 -12.33 -6.14
C HIS A 94 -5.32 -12.91 -7.55
N HIS A 95 -6.48 -13.02 -8.20
CA HIS A 95 -6.57 -13.53 -9.56
C HIS A 95 -5.85 -12.62 -10.58
N ALA A 96 -6.03 -11.30 -10.49
CA ALA A 96 -5.35 -10.33 -11.35
C ALA A 96 -3.83 -10.39 -11.18
N LEU A 97 -3.36 -10.53 -9.93
CA LEU A 97 -1.96 -10.76 -9.64
C LEU A 97 -1.49 -12.04 -10.33
N ASP A 98 -2.12 -13.19 -10.12
CA ASP A 98 -1.72 -14.47 -10.74
C ASP A 98 -1.56 -14.39 -12.26
N LEU A 99 -2.46 -13.69 -12.94
CA LEU A 99 -2.42 -13.47 -14.40
C LEU A 99 -1.37 -12.45 -14.86
N GLY A 100 -0.74 -11.71 -13.94
CA GLY A 100 0.27 -10.69 -14.25
C GLY A 100 -0.33 -9.40 -14.83
N TYR A 101 -1.59 -9.10 -14.51
CA TYR A 101 -2.26 -7.86 -14.91
C TYR A 101 -1.91 -6.67 -14.01
N LEU A 102 -1.17 -6.91 -12.92
CA LEU A 102 -0.68 -5.94 -11.95
C LEU A 102 0.81 -6.18 -11.67
#